data_AF-A0A3M2H145-F1
#
_entry.id   AF-A0A3M2H145-F1
#
_cell.length_a   1.000
_cell.length_b   1.000
_cell.length_c   1.000
_cell.angle_alpha   90.00
_cell.angle_beta   90.00
_cell.angle_gamma   90.00
#
_symmetry.space_group_name_H-M   'P 1'
#
loop_
_entity.id
_entity.type
_entity.pdbx_description
1 polymer ?
#
loop_
_entity_poly.entity_id
_entity_poly.type
_entity_poly.pdbx_seq_one_letter_code
_entity_poly.pdbx_strand_id
1 'polypeptide(L)'
;APSSLATPRRSAQGVDAGRLAFLLAVLERRVGLSTAGADVYALAVGGVRLTDPGADVGLALAVVSSLTGNALPDDLVAVGEVGLGGELRHVPHLERRLAEAVRLGFSRAVVPPGAPDPPAGLTTLRAPTVAAAVAVADLAPA
;
A
#
# COMPACT_ATOMS: atom_id res chain seq x y z
N ALA A 1 -13.94 -2.25 9.36
CA ALA A 1 -15.22 -1.94 10.05
C ALA A 1 -15.11 -2.30 11.52
N PRO A 2 -15.81 -1.64 12.46
CA PRO A 2 -15.80 -2.03 13.87
C PRO A 2 -16.21 -3.50 14.04
N SER A 3 -15.47 -4.24 14.87
CA SER A 3 -15.77 -5.65 15.16
C SER A 3 -16.58 -5.78 16.45
N SER A 4 -17.55 -6.68 16.45
CA SER A 4 -18.29 -7.11 17.65
C SER A 4 -17.75 -8.42 18.25
N LEU A 5 -16.69 -8.98 17.65
CA LEU A 5 -16.10 -10.25 18.07
C LEU A 5 -14.98 -10.03 19.09
N ALA A 6 -14.79 -10.99 19.99
CA ALA A 6 -13.65 -10.99 20.93
C ALA A 6 -12.30 -11.04 20.18
N THR A 7 -12.26 -11.71 19.03
CA THR A 7 -11.13 -11.70 18.09
C THR A 7 -11.63 -11.19 16.74
N PRO A 8 -11.19 -10.01 16.27
CA PRO A 8 -11.64 -9.48 15.00
C PRO A 8 -11.27 -10.36 13.81
N ARG A 9 -12.16 -10.37 12.82
CA ARG A 9 -11.96 -11.12 11.58
C ARG A 9 -10.89 -10.47 10.72
N ARG A 10 -10.00 -11.29 10.18
CA ARG A 10 -9.02 -10.89 9.16
C ARG A 10 -9.18 -11.85 7.98
N SER A 11 -9.63 -11.32 6.85
CA SER A 11 -9.89 -12.10 5.64
C SER A 11 -9.07 -11.54 4.49
N ALA A 12 -8.41 -12.44 3.76
CA ALA A 12 -7.61 -12.10 2.59
C ALA A 12 -8.05 -12.98 1.41
N GLN A 13 -8.40 -12.36 0.29
CA GLN A 13 -8.75 -13.05 -0.95
C GLN A 13 -7.87 -12.53 -2.09
N GLY A 14 -7.17 -13.45 -2.77
CA GLY A 14 -6.18 -13.07 -3.77
C GLY A 14 -4.93 -12.40 -3.19
N VAL A 15 -4.78 -12.37 -1.87
CA VAL A 15 -3.60 -11.91 -1.13
C VAL A 15 -3.26 -12.98 -0.10
N ASP A 16 -1.97 -13.15 0.21
CA ASP A 16 -1.55 -14.00 1.31
C ASP A 16 -2.01 -13.44 2.67
N ALA A 17 -2.56 -14.32 3.52
CA ALA A 17 -3.08 -13.92 4.82
C ALA A 17 -1.95 -13.52 5.80
N GLY A 18 -0.78 -14.17 5.71
CA GLY A 18 0.40 -13.83 6.50
C GLY A 18 0.92 -12.44 6.14
N ARG A 19 0.99 -12.13 4.85
CA ARG A 19 1.34 -10.80 4.33
C ARG A 19 0.38 -9.71 4.82
N LEU A 20 -0.93 -9.97 4.79
CA LEU A 20 -1.90 -9.03 5.36
C LEU A 20 -1.63 -8.80 6.86
N ALA A 21 -1.49 -9.88 7.64
CA ALA A 21 -1.22 -9.78 9.07
C ALA A 21 0.07 -9.00 9.38
N PHE A 22 1.13 -9.25 8.61
CA PHE A 22 2.40 -8.53 8.67
C PHE A 22 2.20 -7.03 8.44
N LEU A 23 1.51 -6.63 7.35
CA LEU A 23 1.31 -5.22 7.03
C LEU A 23 0.46 -4.51 8.08
N LEU A 24 -0.56 -5.18 8.63
CA LEU A 24 -1.35 -4.64 9.75
C LEU A 24 -0.47 -4.35 10.97
N ALA A 25 0.44 -5.26 11.32
CA ALA A 25 1.36 -5.07 12.45
C ALA A 25 2.35 -3.91 12.19
N VAL A 26 2.85 -3.78 10.95
CA VAL A 26 3.73 -2.67 10.56
C VAL A 26 2.98 -1.34 10.63
N LEU A 27 1.76 -1.26 10.10
CA LEU A 27 0.93 -0.04 10.16
C LEU A 27 0.65 0.38 11.61
N GLU A 28 0.29 -0.56 12.46
CA GLU A 28 0.05 -0.28 13.89
C GLU A 28 1.31 0.26 14.57
N ARG A 29 2.47 -0.37 14.34
CA ARG A 29 3.72 0.01 15.02
C ARG A 29 4.38 1.26 14.46
N ARG A 30 4.23 1.54 13.16
CA ARG A 30 4.99 2.59 12.44
C ARG A 30 4.15 3.79 12.03
N VAL A 31 2.84 3.62 11.88
CA VAL A 31 1.90 4.67 11.49
C VAL A 31 0.95 5.02 12.65
N GLY A 32 0.84 4.16 13.67
CA GLY A 32 -0.02 4.39 14.83
C GLY A 32 -1.49 4.05 14.59
N LEU A 33 -1.79 3.30 13.52
CA LEU A 33 -3.15 2.90 13.16
C LEU A 33 -3.44 1.50 13.69
N SER A 34 -4.16 1.41 14.80
CA SER A 34 -4.56 0.12 15.35
C SER A 34 -5.77 -0.46 14.62
N THR A 35 -5.71 -1.77 14.36
CA THR A 35 -6.84 -2.56 13.83
C THR A 35 -7.38 -3.55 14.86
N ALA A 36 -6.98 -3.41 16.13
CA ALA A 36 -7.34 -4.35 17.21
C ALA A 36 -8.84 -4.48 17.46
N GLY A 37 -9.63 -3.45 17.15
CA GLY A 37 -11.09 -3.45 17.28
C GLY A 37 -11.83 -3.54 15.94
N ALA A 38 -11.14 -3.88 14.84
CA ALA A 38 -11.71 -3.80 13.50
C ALA A 38 -11.61 -5.12 12.75
N ASP A 39 -12.70 -5.49 12.07
CA ASP A 39 -12.64 -6.51 11.04
C ASP A 39 -11.97 -5.92 9.78
N VAL A 40 -11.01 -6.68 9.25
CA VAL A 40 -10.24 -6.33 8.06
C VAL A 40 -10.51 -7.37 6.96
N TYR A 41 -10.92 -6.87 5.80
CA TYR A 41 -11.11 -7.67 4.59
C TYR A 41 -10.25 -7.06 3.49
N ALA A 42 -9.32 -7.84 2.93
CA ALA A 42 -8.48 -7.43 1.82
C ALA A 42 -8.76 -8.32 0.60
N LEU A 43 -8.97 -7.70 -0.55
CA LEU A 43 -9.29 -8.38 -1.80
C LEU A 43 -8.39 -7.86 -2.93
N ALA A 44 -7.73 -8.77 -3.64
CA ALA A 44 -7.20 -8.48 -4.96
C ALA A 44 -8.32 -8.62 -6.00
N VAL A 45 -8.73 -7.49 -6.60
CA VAL A 45 -9.82 -7.42 -7.57
C VAL A 45 -9.41 -8.07 -8.90
N GLY A 46 -10.39 -8.58 -9.66
CA GLY A 46 -10.16 -9.16 -10.98
C GLY A 46 -9.70 -10.62 -10.97
N GLY A 47 -9.83 -11.32 -9.83
CA GLY A 47 -9.44 -12.73 -9.70
C GLY A 47 -7.91 -12.95 -9.67
N VAL A 48 -7.14 -11.88 -9.49
CA VAL A 48 -5.68 -11.91 -9.46
C VAL A 48 -5.19 -12.44 -8.12
N ARG A 49 -4.02 -13.10 -8.13
CA ARG A 49 -3.28 -13.46 -6.92
C ARG A 49 -2.03 -12.57 -6.79
N LEU A 50 -1.97 -11.78 -5.73
CA LEU A 50 -0.84 -10.92 -5.39
C LEU A 50 0.26 -11.74 -4.70
N THR A 51 1.20 -12.23 -5.51
CA THR A 51 2.43 -12.87 -5.02
C THR A 51 3.63 -11.93 -5.06
N ASP A 52 3.54 -10.85 -5.84
CA ASP A 52 4.61 -9.88 -6.03
C ASP A 52 4.83 -9.00 -4.79
N PRO A 53 6.06 -8.92 -4.22
CA PRO A 53 6.37 -8.04 -3.08
C PRO A 53 6.11 -6.56 -3.37
N GLY A 54 6.13 -6.14 -4.64
CA GLY A 54 5.89 -4.75 -5.04
C GLY A 54 4.47 -4.26 -4.76
N ALA A 55 3.54 -5.14 -4.40
CA ALA A 55 2.17 -4.79 -4.03
C ALA A 55 2.01 -4.35 -2.57
N ASP A 56 3.03 -4.48 -1.72
CA ASP A 56 2.91 -4.28 -0.28
C ASP A 56 2.54 -2.84 0.08
N VAL A 57 3.18 -1.85 -0.55
CA VAL A 57 2.84 -0.43 -0.32
C VAL A 57 1.41 -0.14 -0.76
N GLY A 58 0.97 -0.67 -1.92
CA GLY A 58 -0.39 -0.49 -2.40
C GLY A 58 -1.43 -1.07 -1.43
N LEU A 59 -1.18 -2.28 -0.91
CA LEU A 59 -2.04 -2.90 0.08
C LEU A 59 -2.04 -2.13 1.41
N ALA A 60 -0.89 -1.64 1.86
CA ALA A 60 -0.79 -0.84 3.07
C ALA A 60 -1.60 0.47 2.94
N LEU A 61 -1.47 1.19 1.83
CA LEU A 61 -2.22 2.41 1.56
C LEU A 61 -3.73 2.14 1.46
N ALA A 62 -4.14 1.04 0.85
CA ALA A 62 -5.56 0.64 0.79
C ALA A 62 -6.15 0.39 2.19
N VAL A 63 -5.39 -0.26 3.08
CA VAL A 63 -5.81 -0.44 4.48
C VAL A 63 -5.93 0.91 5.19
N VAL A 64 -4.94 1.79 5.05
CA VAL A 64 -4.95 3.13 5.66
C VAL A 64 -6.16 3.92 5.19
N SER A 65 -6.38 3.98 3.87
CA SER A 65 -7.53 4.65 3.26
C SER A 65 -8.86 4.13 3.84
N SER A 66 -9.01 2.81 3.97
CA SER A 66 -10.22 2.21 4.55
C SER A 66 -10.43 2.55 6.03
N LEU A 67 -9.34 2.67 6.80
CA LEU A 67 -9.41 2.99 8.23
C LEU A 67 -9.66 4.47 8.50
N THR A 68 -9.08 5.36 7.69
CA THR A 68 -9.21 6.82 7.86
C THR A 68 -10.44 7.39 7.17
N GLY A 69 -11.02 6.66 6.21
CA GLY A 69 -12.13 7.14 5.39
C GLY A 69 -11.70 8.12 4.30
N ASN A 70 -10.40 8.36 4.14
CA ASN A 70 -9.85 9.22 3.09
C ASN A 70 -9.61 8.38 1.83
N ALA A 71 -10.23 8.77 0.71
CA ALA A 71 -10.02 8.10 -0.56
C ALA A 71 -8.60 8.35 -1.10
N LEU A 72 -7.98 7.30 -1.63
CA LEU A 72 -6.78 7.46 -2.45
C LEU A 72 -7.16 8.14 -3.77
N PRO A 73 -6.27 8.97 -4.34
CA PRO A 73 -6.51 9.54 -5.66
C PRO A 73 -6.55 8.48 -6.77
N ASP A 74 -7.48 8.63 -7.72
CA ASP A 74 -7.69 7.68 -8.81
C ASP A 74 -6.51 7.59 -9.80
N ASP A 75 -5.64 8.60 -9.80
CA ASP A 75 -4.48 8.73 -10.68
C ASP A 75 -3.17 8.19 -10.05
N LEU A 76 -3.25 7.59 -8.87
CA LEU A 76 -2.12 7.13 -8.08
C LEU A 76 -1.92 5.61 -8.17
N VAL A 77 -0.69 5.19 -8.47
CA VAL A 77 -0.22 3.81 -8.25
C VAL A 77 0.81 3.78 -7.12
N ALA A 78 0.98 2.64 -6.47
CA ALA A 78 2.03 2.45 -5.47
C ALA A 78 2.78 1.15 -5.73
N VAL A 79 4.11 1.22 -5.68
CA VAL A 79 5.00 0.10 -5.95
C VAL A 79 6.12 0.08 -4.92
N GLY A 80 6.27 -1.02 -4.20
CA GLY A 80 7.34 -1.19 -3.22
C GLY A 80 7.07 -2.36 -2.28
N GLU A 81 8.15 -2.94 -1.77
CA GLU A 81 8.09 -3.93 -0.68
C GLU A 81 8.19 -3.19 0.66
N VAL A 82 7.45 -3.65 1.67
CA VAL A 82 7.49 -3.06 3.03
C VAL A 82 8.27 -3.97 3.95
N GLY A 83 9.30 -3.42 4.60
CA GLY A 83 10.04 -4.13 5.64
C GLY A 83 9.42 -4.00 7.03
N LEU A 84 9.90 -4.82 7.99
CA LEU A 84 9.45 -4.80 9.39
C LEU A 84 9.73 -3.45 10.10
N GLY A 85 10.75 -2.72 9.65
CA GLY A 85 11.06 -1.37 10.12
C GLY A 85 10.06 -0.33 9.64
N GLY A 86 9.20 -0.69 8.69
CA GLY A 86 8.34 0.22 7.94
C GLY A 86 9.04 0.88 6.77
N GLU A 87 10.27 0.49 6.44
CA GLU A 87 11.01 0.99 5.28
C GLU A 87 10.43 0.47 3.97
N LEU A 88 10.48 1.31 2.94
CA LEU A 88 10.14 0.93 1.57
C LEU A 88 11.40 0.43 0.86
N ARG A 89 11.31 -0.77 0.29
CA ARG A 89 12.41 -1.46 -0.38
C ARG A 89 12.17 -1.55 -1.88
N HIS A 90 13.27 -1.54 -2.63
CA HIS A 90 13.25 -1.71 -4.08
C HIS A 90 12.65 -3.04 -4.49
N VAL A 91 11.95 -3.02 -5.63
CA VAL A 91 11.43 -4.23 -6.28
C VAL A 91 11.97 -4.37 -7.70
N PRO A 92 12.04 -5.60 -8.23
CA PRO A 92 12.51 -5.85 -9.59
C PRO A 92 11.67 -5.12 -10.65
N HIS A 93 12.35 -4.70 -11.72
CA HIS A 93 11.74 -4.14 -12.93
C HIS A 93 10.90 -2.86 -12.69
N LEU A 94 11.32 -2.02 -11.75
CA LEU A 94 10.58 -0.79 -11.40
C LEU A 94 10.33 0.12 -12.61
N GLU A 95 11.33 0.36 -13.47
CA GLU A 95 11.16 1.17 -14.70
C GLU A 95 10.02 0.64 -15.59
N ARG A 96 9.97 -0.67 -15.81
CA ARG A 96 8.92 -1.31 -16.62
C ARG A 96 7.55 -1.15 -15.98
N ARG A 97 7.45 -1.25 -14.65
CA ARG A 97 6.19 -1.03 -13.91
C ARG A 97 5.70 0.41 -14.04
N LEU A 98 6.61 1.38 -13.95
CA LEU A 98 6.28 2.80 -14.11
C LEU A 98 5.85 3.12 -15.55
N ALA A 99 6.50 2.55 -16.55
CA ALA A 99 6.09 2.68 -17.96
C ALA A 99 4.68 2.12 -18.19
N GLU A 100 4.37 0.96 -17.61
CA GLU A 100 3.02 0.38 -17.67
C GLU A 100 1.98 1.22 -16.92
N ALA A 101 2.35 1.84 -15.79
CA ALA A 101 1.47 2.76 -15.07
C ALA A 101 1.05 3.94 -15.96
N VAL A 102 2.00 4.55 -16.67
CA VAL A 102 1.69 5.61 -17.66
C VAL A 102 0.78 5.09 -18.76
N ARG A 103 1.07 3.91 -19.30
CA ARG A 103 0.26 3.29 -20.36
C ARG A 103 -1.19 3.06 -19.93
N LEU A 104 -1.42 2.82 -18.64
CA LEU A 104 -2.74 2.63 -18.04
C LEU A 104 -3.40 3.94 -17.58
N GLY A 105 -2.72 5.09 -17.72
CA GLY A 105 -3.27 6.42 -17.44
C GLY A 105 -3.00 6.96 -16.04
N PHE A 106 -2.10 6.34 -15.27
CA PHE A 106 -1.68 6.89 -13.97
C PHE A 106 -0.71 8.05 -14.16
N SER A 107 -0.89 9.14 -13.40
CA SER A 107 0.00 10.31 -13.39
C SER A 107 0.87 10.41 -12.16
N ARG A 108 0.62 9.62 -11.10
CA ARG A 108 1.44 9.61 -9.88
C ARG A 108 1.81 8.20 -9.45
N ALA A 109 3.02 8.04 -8.91
CA ALA A 109 3.50 6.77 -8.40
C ALA A 109 4.24 6.91 -7.06
N VAL A 110 3.73 6.30 -5.98
CA VAL A 110 4.49 6.12 -4.74
C VAL A 110 5.53 5.03 -4.95
N VAL A 111 6.80 5.35 -4.67
CA VAL A 111 7.94 4.45 -4.91
C VAL A 111 8.98 4.53 -3.78
N PRO A 112 9.86 3.53 -3.61
CA PRO A 112 10.94 3.58 -2.63
C PRO A 112 11.96 4.69 -2.94
N PRO A 113 12.83 5.06 -1.99
CA PRO A 113 13.97 5.92 -2.27
C PRO A 113 14.85 5.30 -3.36
N GLY A 114 15.57 6.13 -4.12
CA GLY A 114 16.45 5.66 -5.18
C GLY A 114 15.73 5.06 -6.40
N ALA A 115 14.40 5.13 -6.46
CA ALA A 115 13.67 4.80 -7.68
C ALA A 115 14.20 5.63 -8.87
N PRO A 116 14.28 5.03 -10.07
CA PRO A 116 14.76 5.71 -11.27
C PRO A 116 13.89 6.93 -11.58
N ASP A 117 14.39 7.79 -12.46
CA ASP A 117 13.59 8.92 -12.91
C ASP A 117 12.35 8.42 -13.67
N PRO A 118 11.20 9.08 -13.46
CA PRO A 118 9.95 8.59 -14.02
C PRO A 118 9.92 8.73 -15.56
N PRO A 119 9.18 7.84 -16.25
CA PRO A 119 8.81 8.10 -17.64
C PRO A 119 8.01 9.41 -17.77
N ALA A 120 8.05 10.03 -18.95
CA ALA A 120 7.29 11.25 -19.23
C ALA A 120 5.79 11.05 -18.94
N GLY A 121 5.18 12.03 -18.27
CA GLY A 121 3.77 11.97 -17.86
C GLY A 121 3.51 11.33 -16.49
N LEU A 122 4.55 10.85 -15.80
CA LEU A 122 4.44 10.32 -14.43
C LEU A 122 5.23 11.17 -13.44
N THR A 123 4.63 11.44 -12.28
CA THR A 123 5.31 12.04 -11.12
C THR A 123 5.59 10.96 -10.09
N THR A 124 6.86 10.77 -9.70
CA THR A 124 7.23 9.83 -8.63
C THR A 124 7.25 10.51 -7.27
N LEU A 125 6.49 9.94 -6.34
CA LEU A 125 6.43 10.32 -4.93
C LEU A 125 7.33 9.35 -4.14
N ARG A 126 8.61 9.72 -4.00
CA ARG A 126 9.60 8.87 -3.32
C ARG A 126 9.36 8.90 -1.81
N ALA A 127 9.10 7.73 -1.23
CA ALA A 127 8.83 7.58 0.20
C ALA A 127 9.81 6.58 0.84
N PRO A 128 10.58 6.96 1.87
CA PRO A 128 11.50 6.05 2.55
C PRO A 128 10.80 5.08 3.50
N THR A 129 9.60 5.40 3.96
CA THR A 129 8.85 4.60 4.93
C THR A 129 7.37 4.57 4.59
N VAL A 130 6.64 3.60 5.15
CA VAL A 130 5.19 3.49 4.99
C VAL A 130 4.47 4.72 5.56
N ALA A 131 4.99 5.32 6.63
CA ALA A 131 4.46 6.58 7.16
C ALA A 131 4.64 7.74 6.17
N ALA A 132 5.82 7.84 5.53
CA ALA A 132 6.04 8.82 4.47
C ALA A 132 5.16 8.53 3.24
N ALA A 133 4.94 7.26 2.89
CA ALA A 133 4.05 6.85 1.81
C ALA A 133 2.61 7.32 2.06
N VAL A 134 2.10 7.16 3.28
CA VAL A 134 0.77 7.67 3.69
C VAL A 134 0.71 9.20 3.55
N ALA A 135 1.75 9.90 3.99
CA ALA A 135 1.79 11.36 3.91
C ALA A 135 1.80 11.88 2.46
N VAL A 136 2.61 11.29 1.58
CA VAL A 136 2.68 11.72 0.16
C VAL A 136 1.51 11.24 -0.67
N ALA A 137 0.78 10.21 -0.23
CA ALA A 137 -0.44 9.72 -0.86
C ALA A 137 -1.69 10.54 -0.48
N ASP A 138 -1.51 11.69 0.19
CA ASP A 138 -2.59 12.57 0.67
C ASP A 138 -3.56 11.87 1.64
N LEU A 139 -3.09 10.84 2.37
CA LEU A 139 -3.88 10.07 3.34
C LEU A 139 -3.63 10.47 4.80
N ALA A 140 -2.99 11.62 5.04
CA ALA A 140 -2.71 12.06 6.41
C ALA A 140 -3.99 12.08 7.26
N PRO A 141 -3.96 11.55 8.50
CA PRO A 141 -5.11 11.66 9.39
C PRO A 141 -5.39 13.15 9.67
N ALA A 142 -6.67 13.51 9.70
CA ALA A 142 -7.12 14.84 10.09
C ALA A 142 -6.72 15.18 11.53
#